data_AF-A0A250DK74-F1
#
_entry.id   AF-A0A250DK74-F1
#
_cell.length_a   1.000
_cell.length_b   1.000
_cell.length_c   1.000
_cell.angle_alpha   90.00
_cell.angle_beta   90.00
_cell.angle_gamma   90.00
#
_symmetry.space_group_name_H-M   'P 1'
#
loop_
_entity.id
_entity.type
_entity.pdbx_description
1 polymer ?
#
loop_
_entity_poly.entity_id
_entity_poly.type
_entity_poly.pdbx_seq_one_letter_code
_entity_poly.pdbx_strand_id
1 'polypeptide(L)'
;MTTEPAASTSDAHWMALALQEAQRAADAGEVPVGAVLVQDGQIIATGRNTPVAQHDPSAHAEINALRAGAAALGNYRLDGCELFVTLEPCAMCAGAMLHSRLARVVFGAADPKTGAAGSVLDLFAEPKLNHHTRVQGGVLADDCSALLQRFFQQRRSAARAQAEPLRDDALRTPVERFAALTDFGFAPHHVQDLPILQGWRLHWIDESGPAGSDGRVADVLCLHGPGEWGYFFRHLVRTPGLRTLVPDLIGFGKSDKPKREATHQLEWHRDVLLAWLDQVHPEPLALVHSEGGDELATLLQTAAPGRFSATLTAPDSGVRAKDAWRAPFPDRGYEAALRALGPRPASGGPTVAQATPLARQIRDAMGYSTT
;
A
#
# COMPACT_ATOMS: atom_id res chain seq x y z
N MET A 1 -38.33 -27.31 23.95
CA MET A 1 -37.27 -27.98 23.17
C MET A 1 -37.69 -27.97 21.72
N THR A 2 -37.27 -26.94 20.98
CA THR A 2 -37.47 -26.82 19.54
C THR A 2 -36.38 -27.63 18.86
N THR A 3 -36.74 -28.79 18.30
CA THR A 3 -35.85 -29.60 17.47
C THR A 3 -35.57 -28.87 16.17
N GLU A 4 -34.32 -28.44 15.96
CA GLU A 4 -33.84 -27.99 14.66
C GLU A 4 -34.02 -29.11 13.62
N PRO A 5 -34.54 -28.81 12.40
CA PRO A 5 -34.63 -29.82 11.36
C PRO A 5 -33.23 -30.17 10.88
N ALA A 6 -32.86 -31.45 10.98
CA ALA A 6 -31.60 -31.96 10.45
C ALA A 6 -31.52 -31.72 8.93
N ALA A 7 -30.39 -31.23 8.44
CA ALA A 7 -30.13 -31.05 7.02
C ALA A 7 -30.31 -32.37 6.25
N SER A 8 -31.12 -32.35 5.19
CA SER A 8 -31.25 -33.51 4.30
C SER A 8 -29.97 -33.68 3.48
N THR A 9 -29.64 -34.91 3.09
CA THR A 9 -28.46 -35.21 2.25
C THR A 9 -28.50 -34.48 0.89
N SER A 10 -29.65 -33.97 0.44
CA SER A 10 -29.79 -33.14 -0.75
C SER A 10 -29.37 -31.68 -0.53
N ASP A 11 -29.61 -31.10 0.65
CA ASP A 11 -29.31 -29.68 0.89
C ASP A 11 -27.80 -29.41 0.95
N ALA A 12 -27.05 -30.31 1.61
CA ALA A 12 -25.60 -30.25 1.65
C ALA A 12 -24.99 -30.39 0.25
N HIS A 13 -25.59 -31.19 -0.64
CA HIS A 13 -25.14 -31.33 -2.02
C HIS A 13 -25.29 -30.01 -2.80
N TRP A 14 -26.44 -29.36 -2.74
CA TRP A 14 -26.67 -28.09 -3.44
C TRP A 14 -25.84 -26.95 -2.84
N MET A 15 -25.67 -26.93 -1.52
CA MET A 15 -24.79 -25.96 -0.87
C MET A 15 -23.33 -26.14 -1.25
N ALA A 16 -22.86 -27.38 -1.42
CA ALA A 16 -21.50 -27.64 -1.91
C ALA A 16 -21.29 -27.10 -3.33
N LEU A 17 -22.33 -27.10 -4.18
CA LEU A 17 -22.28 -26.48 -5.51
C LEU A 17 -22.29 -24.94 -5.41
N ALA A 18 -23.06 -24.36 -4.49
CA ALA A 18 -23.02 -22.94 -4.20
C ALA A 18 -21.63 -22.49 -3.70
N LEU A 19 -20.95 -23.31 -2.89
CA LEU A 19 -19.56 -23.09 -2.48
C LEU A 19 -18.57 -23.08 -3.64
N GLN A 20 -18.80 -23.89 -4.69
CA GLN A 20 -17.97 -23.83 -5.91
C GLN A 20 -18.12 -22.49 -6.63
N GLU A 21 -19.34 -21.94 -6.71
CA GLU A 21 -19.55 -20.60 -7.26
C GLU A 21 -18.95 -19.49 -6.38
N ALA A 22 -19.03 -19.64 -5.06
CA ALA A 22 -18.38 -18.74 -4.10
C ALA A 22 -16.85 -18.73 -4.28
N GLN A 23 -16.24 -19.90 -4.52
CA GLN A 23 -14.82 -20.00 -4.83
C GLN A 23 -14.47 -19.27 -6.13
N ARG A 24 -15.29 -19.42 -7.18
CA ARG A 24 -15.10 -18.70 -8.46
C ARG A 24 -15.22 -17.17 -8.30
N ALA A 25 -16.05 -16.69 -7.37
CA ALA A 25 -16.09 -15.27 -7.01
C ALA A 25 -14.80 -14.83 -6.31
N ALA A 26 -14.31 -15.61 -5.34
CA ALA A 26 -13.02 -15.33 -4.68
C ALA A 26 -11.86 -15.27 -5.68
N ASP A 27 -11.78 -16.23 -6.60
CA ASP A 27 -10.74 -16.29 -7.64
C ASP A 27 -10.79 -15.07 -8.58
N ALA A 28 -11.96 -14.45 -8.73
CA ALA A 28 -12.17 -13.21 -9.48
C ALA A 28 -11.96 -11.94 -8.64
N GLY A 29 -11.56 -12.05 -7.36
CA GLY A 29 -11.36 -10.91 -6.46
C GLY A 29 -12.64 -10.34 -5.83
N GLU A 30 -13.77 -11.04 -6.00
CA GLU A 30 -15.08 -10.67 -5.44
C GLU A 30 -15.28 -11.31 -4.06
N VAL A 31 -16.16 -10.73 -3.23
CA VAL A 31 -16.53 -11.35 -1.95
C VAL A 31 -17.13 -12.74 -2.23
N PRO A 32 -16.62 -13.83 -1.62
CA PRO A 32 -16.96 -15.20 -2.02
C PRO A 32 -18.35 -15.61 -1.53
N VAL A 33 -19.36 -15.24 -2.31
CA VAL A 33 -20.74 -15.71 -2.16
C VAL A 33 -21.17 -16.33 -3.47
N GLY A 34 -21.76 -17.52 -3.37
CA GLY A 34 -22.30 -18.28 -4.49
C GLY A 34 -23.71 -18.74 -4.19
N ALA A 35 -24.49 -18.96 -5.25
CA ALA A 35 -25.87 -19.39 -5.18
C ALA A 35 -26.22 -20.39 -6.28
N VAL A 36 -27.12 -21.32 -5.99
CA VAL A 36 -27.66 -22.30 -6.93
C VAL A 36 -29.18 -22.31 -6.81
N LEU A 37 -29.87 -22.18 -7.94
CA LEU A 37 -31.31 -22.26 -8.06
C LEU A 37 -31.70 -23.63 -8.61
N VAL A 38 -32.57 -24.34 -7.90
CA VAL A 38 -32.98 -25.72 -8.18
C VAL A 38 -34.49 -25.79 -8.35
N GLN A 39 -34.98 -26.60 -9.28
CA GLN A 39 -36.39 -26.97 -9.42
C GLN A 39 -36.46 -28.46 -9.75
N ASP A 40 -37.35 -29.19 -9.08
CA ASP A 40 -37.54 -30.65 -9.28
C ASP A 40 -36.22 -31.47 -9.23
N GLY A 41 -35.31 -31.07 -8.34
CA GLY A 41 -34.01 -31.71 -8.17
C GLY A 41 -32.99 -31.43 -9.29
N GLN A 42 -33.26 -30.48 -10.17
CA GLN A 42 -32.36 -30.06 -11.25
C GLN A 42 -31.91 -28.61 -11.06
N ILE A 43 -30.65 -28.31 -11.39
CA ILE A 43 -30.14 -26.94 -11.40
C ILE A 43 -30.76 -26.20 -12.58
N ILE A 44 -31.45 -25.11 -12.29
CA ILE A 44 -31.98 -24.18 -13.30
C ILE A 44 -30.96 -23.10 -13.62
N ALA A 45 -30.29 -22.57 -12.58
CA ALA A 45 -29.28 -21.53 -12.72
C ALA A 45 -28.28 -21.54 -11.57
N THR A 46 -27.12 -20.97 -11.81
CA THR A 46 -26.13 -20.64 -10.77
C THR A 46 -25.82 -19.15 -10.78
N GLY A 47 -25.33 -18.64 -9.67
CA GLY A 47 -24.95 -17.25 -9.51
C GLY A 47 -23.79 -17.10 -8.53
N ARG A 48 -23.04 -16.02 -8.67
CA ARG A 48 -21.97 -15.63 -7.76
C ARG A 48 -21.87 -14.12 -7.70
N ASN A 49 -21.27 -13.59 -6.64
CA ASN A 49 -21.02 -12.15 -6.55
C ASN A 49 -20.16 -11.68 -7.72
N THR A 50 -20.61 -10.61 -8.39
CA THR A 50 -19.86 -9.87 -9.41
C THR A 50 -20.04 -8.33 -9.33
N PRO A 51 -20.21 -7.71 -8.15
CA PRO A 51 -20.48 -6.27 -8.08
C PRO A 51 -19.31 -5.41 -8.55
N VAL A 52 -18.06 -5.83 -8.33
CA VAL A 52 -16.87 -5.09 -8.78
C VAL A 52 -16.72 -5.24 -10.29
N ALA A 53 -16.77 -6.46 -10.81
CA ALA A 53 -16.56 -6.76 -12.22
C ALA A 53 -17.64 -6.17 -13.14
N GLN A 54 -18.89 -6.15 -12.68
CA GLN A 54 -20.02 -5.62 -13.47
C GLN A 54 -20.31 -4.16 -13.19
N HIS A 55 -19.65 -3.55 -12.20
CA HIS A 55 -19.99 -2.21 -11.70
C HIS A 55 -21.49 -2.07 -11.35
N ASP A 56 -22.12 -3.17 -10.93
CA ASP A 56 -23.54 -3.25 -10.60
C ASP A 56 -23.70 -3.54 -9.09
N PRO A 57 -24.19 -2.58 -8.29
CA PRO A 57 -24.36 -2.79 -6.85
C PRO A 57 -25.40 -3.86 -6.52
N SER A 58 -26.22 -4.28 -7.50
CA SER A 58 -27.21 -5.35 -7.34
C SER A 58 -26.69 -6.74 -7.72
N ALA A 59 -25.48 -6.86 -8.27
CA ALA A 59 -24.93 -8.12 -8.80
C ALA A 59 -24.41 -9.08 -7.70
N HIS A 60 -25.26 -9.34 -6.72
CA HIS A 60 -25.09 -10.36 -5.70
C HIS A 60 -25.38 -11.75 -6.29
N ALA A 61 -24.83 -12.80 -5.66
CA ALA A 61 -24.98 -14.18 -6.10
C ALA A 61 -26.45 -14.58 -6.29
N GLU A 62 -27.31 -14.21 -5.35
CA GLU A 62 -28.73 -14.52 -5.36
C GLU A 62 -29.45 -13.82 -6.52
N ILE A 63 -29.17 -12.53 -6.72
CA ILE A 63 -29.77 -11.75 -7.80
C ILE A 63 -29.34 -12.31 -9.16
N ASN A 64 -28.06 -12.66 -9.30
CA ASN A 64 -27.53 -13.26 -10.51
C ASN A 64 -28.18 -14.62 -10.81
N ALA A 65 -28.34 -15.47 -9.80
CA ALA A 65 -29.04 -16.76 -9.94
C ALA A 65 -30.52 -16.58 -10.29
N LEU A 66 -31.23 -15.65 -9.65
CA LEU A 66 -32.64 -15.35 -9.92
C LEU A 66 -32.85 -14.80 -11.33
N ARG A 67 -32.00 -13.86 -11.79
CA ARG A 67 -32.06 -13.30 -13.15
C ARG A 67 -31.84 -14.40 -14.20
N ALA A 68 -30.82 -15.24 -14.00
CA ALA A 68 -30.52 -16.35 -14.91
C ALA A 68 -31.65 -17.40 -14.91
N GLY A 69 -32.20 -17.73 -13.74
CA GLY A 69 -33.31 -18.67 -13.62
C GLY A 69 -34.59 -18.16 -14.28
N ALA A 70 -34.93 -16.90 -14.09
CA ALA A 70 -36.09 -16.28 -14.72
C ALA A 70 -35.97 -16.23 -16.25
N ALA A 71 -34.75 -15.97 -16.75
CA ALA A 71 -34.48 -16.04 -18.18
C ALA A 71 -34.61 -17.48 -18.72
N ALA A 72 -34.08 -18.48 -18.00
CA ALA A 72 -34.14 -19.88 -18.40
C ALA A 72 -35.58 -20.42 -18.43
N LEU A 73 -36.42 -20.03 -17.47
CA LEU A 73 -37.82 -20.46 -17.38
C LEU A 73 -38.77 -19.55 -18.18
N GLY A 74 -38.30 -18.43 -18.72
CA GLY A 74 -39.12 -17.43 -19.41
C GLY A 74 -40.19 -16.80 -18.50
N ASN A 75 -39.95 -16.75 -17.19
CA ASN A 75 -40.92 -16.26 -16.20
C ASN A 75 -40.22 -15.64 -14.99
N TYR A 76 -40.71 -14.49 -14.53
CA TYR A 76 -40.19 -13.82 -13.34
C TYR A 76 -40.63 -14.49 -12.03
N ARG A 77 -41.71 -15.27 -12.08
CA ARG A 77 -42.13 -16.14 -10.97
C ARG A 77 -41.44 -17.48 -11.11
N LEU A 78 -40.69 -17.83 -10.08
CA LEU A 78 -39.91 -19.05 -9.95
C LEU A 78 -40.62 -20.00 -8.98
N ASP A 79 -41.95 -20.15 -9.15
CA ASP A 79 -42.78 -20.99 -8.29
C ASP A 79 -42.21 -22.43 -8.26
N GLY A 80 -42.13 -23.02 -7.07
CA GLY A 80 -41.55 -24.35 -6.87
C GLY A 80 -40.01 -24.40 -6.89
N CYS A 81 -39.32 -23.30 -7.21
CA CYS A 81 -37.86 -23.27 -7.13
C CYS A 81 -37.37 -23.10 -5.69
N GLU A 82 -36.18 -23.64 -5.44
CA GLU A 82 -35.44 -23.55 -4.19
C GLU A 82 -34.08 -22.89 -4.46
N LEU A 83 -33.67 -21.94 -3.63
CA LEU A 83 -32.37 -21.26 -3.77
C LEU A 83 -31.46 -21.61 -2.61
N PHE A 84 -30.25 -22.07 -2.94
CA PHE A 84 -29.18 -22.35 -1.98
C PHE A 84 -28.13 -21.26 -2.10
N VAL A 85 -27.75 -20.60 -1.00
CA VAL A 85 -26.76 -19.49 -1.00
C VAL A 85 -25.79 -19.62 0.16
N THR A 86 -24.50 -19.37 -0.07
CA THR A 86 -23.46 -19.62 0.95
C THR A 86 -23.50 -18.67 2.15
N LEU A 87 -24.15 -17.51 2.02
CA LEU A 87 -24.28 -16.49 3.07
C LEU A 87 -25.74 -16.09 3.21
N GLU A 88 -26.17 -15.79 4.43
CA GLU A 88 -27.50 -15.24 4.70
C GLU A 88 -27.79 -14.04 3.80
N PRO A 89 -28.95 -14.00 3.12
CA PRO A 89 -29.25 -12.96 2.16
C PRO A 89 -29.45 -11.60 2.85
N CYS A 90 -28.97 -10.54 2.21
CA CYS A 90 -29.25 -9.17 2.63
C CYS A 90 -30.70 -8.75 2.26
N ALA A 91 -31.15 -7.59 2.75
CA ALA A 91 -32.51 -7.11 2.52
C ALA A 91 -32.91 -7.00 1.03
N MET A 92 -31.97 -6.61 0.15
CA MET A 92 -32.19 -6.57 -1.29
C MET A 92 -32.50 -7.96 -1.86
N CYS A 93 -31.67 -8.94 -1.53
CA CYS A 93 -31.79 -10.29 -2.06
C CYS A 93 -33.03 -11.00 -1.49
N ALA A 94 -33.29 -10.84 -0.19
CA ALA A 94 -34.51 -11.35 0.44
C ALA A 94 -35.78 -10.78 -0.21
N GLY A 95 -35.83 -9.46 -0.48
CA GLY A 95 -36.94 -8.86 -1.23
C GLY A 95 -37.10 -9.45 -2.64
N ALA A 96 -36.01 -9.66 -3.37
CA ALA A 96 -36.05 -10.28 -4.69
C ALA A 96 -36.54 -11.74 -4.67
N MET A 97 -36.17 -12.53 -3.64
CA MET A 97 -36.65 -13.89 -3.43
C MET A 97 -38.17 -13.92 -3.20
N LEU A 98 -38.70 -13.00 -2.39
CA LEU A 98 -40.14 -12.87 -2.14
C LEU A 98 -40.90 -12.45 -3.41
N HIS A 99 -40.36 -11.51 -4.19
CA HIS A 99 -40.95 -11.10 -5.47
C HIS A 99 -40.92 -12.19 -6.55
N SER A 100 -39.89 -13.05 -6.52
CA SER A 100 -39.77 -14.20 -7.42
C SER A 100 -40.53 -15.44 -6.94
N ARG A 101 -41.11 -15.43 -5.74
CA ARG A 101 -41.98 -16.49 -5.20
C ARG A 101 -41.29 -17.84 -5.02
N LEU A 102 -40.04 -17.82 -4.57
CA LEU A 102 -39.32 -19.05 -4.25
C LEU A 102 -40.09 -19.88 -3.21
N ALA A 103 -40.12 -21.19 -3.40
CA ALA A 103 -40.73 -22.11 -2.44
C ALA A 103 -39.88 -22.24 -1.17
N ARG A 104 -38.55 -22.21 -1.32
CA ARG A 104 -37.60 -22.31 -0.20
C ARG A 104 -36.29 -21.56 -0.50
N VAL A 105 -35.70 -21.00 0.56
CA VAL A 105 -34.33 -20.47 0.57
C VAL A 105 -33.56 -21.20 1.65
N VAL A 106 -32.39 -21.70 1.30
CA VAL A 106 -31.45 -22.37 2.20
C VAL A 106 -30.15 -21.61 2.19
N PHE A 107 -29.67 -21.19 3.35
CA PHE A 107 -28.39 -20.49 3.45
C PHE A 107 -27.38 -21.19 4.35
N GLY A 108 -26.10 -20.94 4.08
CA GLY A 108 -24.99 -21.48 4.85
C GLY A 108 -24.71 -20.66 6.10
N ALA A 109 -23.72 -19.77 6.03
CA ALA A 109 -23.32 -18.93 7.15
C ALA A 109 -24.33 -17.80 7.42
N ALA A 110 -24.56 -17.47 8.69
CA ALA A 110 -25.30 -16.28 9.08
C ALA A 110 -24.50 -14.99 8.80
N ASP A 111 -25.19 -13.87 8.56
CA ASP A 111 -24.58 -12.55 8.44
C ASP A 111 -25.03 -11.62 9.58
N PRO A 112 -24.27 -11.55 10.69
CA PRO A 112 -24.64 -10.73 11.85
C PRO A 112 -24.58 -9.21 11.57
N LYS A 113 -24.06 -8.78 10.42
CA LYS A 113 -23.93 -7.35 10.08
C LYS A 113 -25.05 -6.85 9.19
N THR A 114 -25.49 -7.65 8.22
CA THR A 114 -26.48 -7.22 7.23
C THR A 114 -27.55 -8.25 6.85
N GLY A 115 -27.55 -9.42 7.49
CA GLY A 115 -28.48 -10.52 7.21
C GLY A 115 -29.94 -10.16 7.46
N ALA A 116 -30.80 -10.53 6.51
CA ALA A 116 -32.22 -10.21 6.47
C ALA A 116 -33.13 -11.44 6.62
N ALA A 117 -32.58 -12.58 7.07
CA ALA A 117 -33.30 -13.83 7.29
C ALA A 117 -33.18 -14.30 8.75
N GLY A 118 -33.04 -13.35 9.68
CA GLY A 118 -33.00 -13.59 11.13
C GLY A 118 -31.88 -12.87 11.88
N SER A 119 -30.79 -12.45 11.22
CA SER A 119 -29.65 -11.83 11.93
C SER A 119 -29.90 -10.38 12.36
N VAL A 120 -30.08 -9.46 11.40
CA VAL A 120 -30.35 -8.04 11.70
C VAL A 120 -31.84 -7.75 11.64
N LEU A 121 -32.51 -8.36 10.66
CA LEU A 121 -33.94 -8.30 10.46
C LEU A 121 -34.40 -9.62 9.83
N ASP A 122 -35.71 -9.85 9.82
CA ASP A 122 -36.30 -11.05 9.21
C ASP A 122 -37.45 -10.63 8.29
N LEU A 123 -37.15 -10.44 7.00
CA LEU A 123 -38.19 -10.11 6.01
C LEU A 123 -39.09 -11.31 5.72
N PHE A 124 -38.60 -12.54 5.90
CA PHE A 124 -39.38 -13.74 5.62
C PHE A 124 -40.45 -14.00 6.70
N ALA A 125 -40.23 -13.50 7.92
CA ALA A 125 -41.19 -13.55 9.01
C ALA A 125 -42.24 -12.41 9.01
N GLU A 126 -42.16 -11.41 8.12
CA GLU A 126 -43.12 -10.30 8.11
C GLU A 126 -44.47 -10.72 7.50
N PRO A 127 -45.56 -10.81 8.29
CA PRO A 127 -46.85 -11.30 7.82
C PRO A 127 -47.56 -10.37 6.83
N LYS A 128 -47.17 -9.09 6.73
CA LYS A 128 -47.76 -8.14 5.78
C LYS A 128 -47.26 -8.32 4.34
N LEU A 129 -46.18 -9.07 4.12
CA LEU A 129 -45.67 -9.33 2.78
C LEU A 129 -46.45 -10.48 2.14
N ASN A 130 -46.81 -10.32 0.85
CA ASN A 130 -47.79 -11.18 0.18
C ASN A 130 -47.35 -12.65 -0.02
N HIS A 131 -46.06 -12.90 -0.24
CA HIS A 131 -45.54 -14.24 -0.51
C HIS A 131 -44.73 -14.72 0.69
N HIS A 132 -44.86 -16.00 1.04
CA HIS A 132 -44.10 -16.61 2.12
C HIS A 132 -43.19 -17.71 1.57
N THR A 133 -41.90 -17.50 1.72
CA THR A 133 -40.85 -18.43 1.33
C THR A 133 -40.31 -19.11 2.58
N ARG A 134 -40.18 -20.44 2.54
CA ARG A 134 -39.59 -21.19 3.67
C ARG A 134 -38.10 -20.88 3.75
N VAL A 135 -37.57 -20.71 4.95
CA VAL A 135 -36.16 -20.39 5.17
C VAL A 135 -35.51 -21.43 6.07
N GLN A 136 -34.29 -21.82 5.72
CA GLN A 136 -33.44 -22.68 6.54
C GLN A 136 -32.00 -22.17 6.49
N GLY A 137 -31.44 -21.83 7.64
CA GLY A 137 -30.02 -21.48 7.78
C GLY A 137 -29.16 -22.67 8.22
N GLY A 138 -27.84 -22.50 8.17
CA GLY A 138 -26.91 -23.40 8.84
C GLY A 138 -26.34 -24.54 7.99
N VAL A 139 -26.74 -24.69 6.73
CA VAL A 139 -26.27 -25.81 5.88
C VAL A 139 -24.83 -25.56 5.45
N LEU A 140 -23.89 -26.41 5.86
CA LEU A 140 -22.44 -26.21 5.64
C LEU A 140 -21.95 -24.82 6.11
N ALA A 141 -22.51 -24.32 7.21
CA ALA A 141 -22.21 -22.97 7.72
C ALA A 141 -20.71 -22.76 7.99
N ASP A 142 -20.03 -23.76 8.55
CA ASP A 142 -18.61 -23.68 8.86
C ASP A 142 -17.75 -23.51 7.59
N ASP A 143 -18.04 -24.30 6.54
CA ASP A 143 -17.33 -24.21 5.26
C ASP A 143 -17.56 -22.86 4.58
N CYS A 144 -18.82 -22.39 4.59
CA CYS A 144 -19.19 -21.09 4.05
C CYS A 144 -18.48 -19.94 4.80
N SER A 145 -18.47 -19.98 6.13
CA SER A 145 -17.79 -19.00 6.98
C SER A 145 -16.28 -19.03 6.78
N ALA A 146 -15.68 -20.22 6.70
CA ALA A 146 -14.24 -20.40 6.51
C ALA A 146 -13.75 -19.81 5.18
N LEU A 147 -14.55 -19.90 4.10
CA LEU A 147 -14.21 -19.27 2.82
C LEU A 147 -14.23 -17.74 2.90
N LEU A 148 -15.29 -17.15 3.48
CA LEU A 148 -15.40 -15.70 3.69
C LEU A 148 -14.25 -15.17 4.57
N GLN A 149 -13.96 -15.85 5.68
CA GLN A 149 -12.89 -15.47 6.60
C GLN A 149 -11.51 -15.49 5.91
N ARG A 150 -11.20 -16.56 5.16
CA ARG A 150 -9.94 -16.66 4.40
C ARG A 150 -9.78 -15.51 3.40
N PHE A 151 -10.83 -15.19 2.65
CA PHE A 151 -10.81 -14.08 1.69
C PHE A 151 -10.48 -12.74 2.35
N PHE A 152 -11.19 -12.37 3.42
CA PHE A 152 -10.92 -11.11 4.11
C PHE A 152 -9.58 -11.10 4.86
N GLN A 153 -9.13 -12.26 5.37
CA GLN A 153 -7.81 -12.37 5.98
C GLN A 153 -6.71 -12.13 4.95
N GLN A 154 -6.79 -12.75 3.77
CA GLN A 154 -5.84 -12.54 2.68
C GLN A 154 -5.82 -11.07 2.26
N ARG A 155 -6.98 -10.41 2.10
CA ARG A 155 -7.05 -8.98 1.79
C ARG A 155 -6.44 -8.10 2.88
N ARG A 156 -6.69 -8.39 4.17
CA ARG A 156 -6.07 -7.65 5.28
C ARG A 156 -4.56 -7.86 5.33
N SER A 157 -4.08 -9.08 5.08
CA SER A 157 -2.65 -9.38 5.03
C SER A 157 -1.96 -8.69 3.86
N ALA A 158 -2.57 -8.69 2.67
CA ALA A 158 -2.07 -7.96 1.50
C ALA A 158 -2.05 -6.45 1.76
N ALA A 159 -3.12 -5.90 2.35
CA ALA A 159 -3.16 -4.48 2.74
C ALA A 159 -2.09 -4.14 3.80
N ARG A 160 -1.82 -5.02 4.76
CA ARG A 160 -0.75 -4.84 5.75
C ARG A 160 0.66 -4.95 5.15
N ALA A 161 0.86 -5.86 4.19
CA ALA A 161 2.14 -5.98 3.48
C ALA A 161 2.43 -4.76 2.60
N GLN A 162 1.37 -4.10 2.09
CA GLN A 162 1.47 -2.84 1.35
C GLN A 162 1.47 -1.61 2.26
N ALA A 163 0.96 -1.72 3.48
CA ALA A 163 0.99 -0.64 4.46
C ALA A 163 2.39 -0.53 5.03
N GLU A 164 3.12 0.48 4.58
CA GLU A 164 4.40 0.84 5.20
C GLU A 164 4.11 1.45 6.58
N PRO A 165 4.44 0.75 7.69
CA PRO A 165 4.07 1.22 9.02
C PRO A 165 4.67 2.62 9.27
N LEU A 166 3.86 3.47 9.90
CA LEU A 166 4.22 4.83 10.29
C LEU A 166 3.94 4.95 11.78
N ARG A 167 4.93 5.43 12.54
CA ARG A 167 4.75 5.70 13.97
C ARG A 167 3.74 6.83 14.20
N ASP A 168 2.99 6.73 15.28
CA ASP A 168 2.01 7.75 15.69
C ASP A 168 2.65 9.13 15.94
N ASP A 169 3.94 9.18 16.25
CA ASP A 169 4.70 10.41 16.47
C ASP A 169 5.44 10.92 15.22
N ALA A 170 5.17 10.35 14.05
CA ALA A 170 5.73 10.77 12.78
C ALA A 170 4.66 11.08 11.73
N LEU A 171 5.06 11.82 10.70
CA LEU A 171 4.31 12.03 9.48
C LEU A 171 5.11 11.50 8.30
N ARG A 172 4.42 10.99 7.27
CA ARG A 172 5.03 10.60 6.00
C ARG A 172 4.44 11.44 4.89
N THR A 173 5.29 12.14 4.16
CA THR A 173 4.84 13.01 3.06
C THR A 173 4.20 12.14 1.98
N PRO A 174 2.96 12.44 1.55
CA PRO A 174 2.30 11.68 0.50
C PRO A 174 3.11 11.67 -0.81
N VAL A 175 3.15 10.52 -1.50
CA VAL A 175 4.03 10.31 -2.65
C VAL A 175 3.71 11.24 -3.82
N GLU A 176 2.43 11.60 -3.97
CA GLU A 176 1.92 12.51 -4.99
C GLU A 176 2.54 13.91 -4.91
N ARG A 177 3.05 14.31 -3.74
CA ARG A 177 3.78 15.58 -3.57
C ARG A 177 5.07 15.63 -4.38
N PHE A 178 5.63 14.46 -4.71
CA PHE A 178 6.89 14.32 -5.44
C PHE A 178 6.69 13.98 -6.92
N ALA A 179 5.47 13.64 -7.35
CA ALA A 179 5.20 13.11 -8.68
C ALA A 179 5.48 14.11 -9.82
N ALA A 180 5.31 15.41 -9.56
CA ALA A 180 5.52 16.46 -10.55
C ALA A 180 6.95 17.02 -10.59
N LEU A 181 7.88 16.45 -9.81
CA LEU A 181 9.25 16.95 -9.75
C LEU A 181 10.04 16.49 -10.97
N THR A 182 10.52 17.46 -11.74
CA THR A 182 11.40 17.22 -12.89
C THR A 182 12.74 16.63 -12.43
N ASP A 183 13.29 15.71 -13.21
CA ASP A 183 14.63 15.14 -13.01
C ASP A 183 14.84 14.45 -11.64
N PHE A 184 13.76 13.96 -11.01
CA PHE A 184 13.81 13.32 -9.69
C PHE A 184 13.05 11.97 -9.62
N GLY A 185 13.14 11.18 -10.69
CA GLY A 185 12.51 9.86 -10.83
C GLY A 185 13.40 8.68 -10.42
N PHE A 186 14.07 8.77 -9.27
CA PHE A 186 14.99 7.73 -8.79
C PHE A 186 14.29 6.60 -8.05
N ALA A 187 14.86 5.40 -8.11
CA ALA A 187 14.34 4.25 -7.37
C ALA A 187 14.45 4.51 -5.86
N PRO A 188 13.37 4.33 -5.08
CA PRO A 188 13.41 4.58 -3.65
C PRO A 188 14.04 3.40 -2.92
N HIS A 189 14.93 3.70 -1.98
CA HIS A 189 15.40 2.74 -0.98
C HIS A 189 14.98 3.18 0.41
N HIS A 190 14.72 2.22 1.29
CA HIS A 190 14.21 2.46 2.63
C HIS A 190 14.82 1.53 3.67
N VAL A 191 15.00 2.05 4.88
CA VAL A 191 15.42 1.28 6.05
C VAL A 191 14.62 1.78 7.26
N GLN A 192 14.19 0.85 8.10
CA GLN A 192 13.36 1.13 9.28
C GLN A 192 13.75 0.28 10.51
N ASP A 193 14.55 -0.76 10.29
CA ASP A 193 14.96 -1.78 11.26
C ASP A 193 16.29 -1.45 11.97
N LEU A 194 16.93 -0.31 11.63
CA LEU A 194 18.04 0.22 12.41
C LEU A 194 17.57 0.59 13.83
N PRO A 195 18.19 0.06 14.91
CA PRO A 195 17.76 0.33 16.28
C PRO A 195 17.65 1.82 16.61
N ILE A 196 18.56 2.64 16.07
CA ILE A 196 18.58 4.10 16.30
C ILE A 196 17.38 4.83 15.67
N LEU A 197 16.78 4.28 14.60
CA LEU A 197 15.59 4.84 13.98
C LEU A 197 14.33 4.57 14.79
N GLN A 198 14.37 3.56 15.67
CA GLN A 198 13.24 3.15 16.50
C GLN A 198 11.95 2.96 15.67
N GLY A 199 12.04 2.46 14.44
CA GLY A 199 10.91 2.26 13.53
C GLY A 199 10.51 3.47 12.67
N TRP A 200 11.20 4.60 12.74
CA TRP A 200 11.10 5.63 11.69
C TRP A 200 11.78 5.14 10.41
N ARG A 201 11.26 5.55 9.26
CA ARG A 201 11.81 5.17 7.98
C ARG A 201 12.74 6.25 7.43
N LEU A 202 14.00 5.87 7.18
CA LEU A 202 14.95 6.64 6.40
C LEU A 202 14.81 6.25 4.91
N HIS A 203 14.76 7.24 4.03
CA HIS A 203 14.82 7.08 2.58
C HIS A 203 16.21 7.46 2.05
N TRP A 204 16.67 6.78 1.01
CA TRP A 204 17.82 7.23 0.22
C TRP A 204 17.69 6.84 -1.26
N ILE A 205 18.52 7.47 -2.09
CA ILE A 205 18.77 7.11 -3.48
C ILE A 205 20.12 6.38 -3.55
N ASP A 206 20.17 5.26 -4.25
CA ASP A 206 21.41 4.54 -4.58
C ASP A 206 21.43 4.27 -6.08
N GLU A 207 22.21 5.06 -6.80
CA GLU A 207 22.24 5.04 -8.26
C GLU A 207 23.68 5.10 -8.74
N SER A 208 24.03 4.23 -9.68
CA SER A 208 25.34 4.21 -10.33
C SER A 208 25.21 4.74 -11.76
N GLY A 209 26.01 5.76 -12.08
CA GLY A 209 26.20 6.21 -13.45
C GLY A 209 27.06 5.22 -14.25
N PRO A 210 27.17 5.40 -15.58
CA PRO A 210 28.11 4.64 -16.39
C PRO A 210 29.52 4.72 -15.82
N ALA A 211 30.33 3.66 -15.99
CA ALA A 211 31.72 3.70 -15.56
C ALA A 211 32.48 4.90 -16.16
N GLY A 212 33.46 5.40 -15.42
CA GLY A 212 34.36 6.43 -15.92
C GLY A 212 35.19 5.92 -17.11
N SER A 213 35.91 6.83 -17.75
CA SER A 213 36.85 6.53 -18.84
C SER A 213 37.92 5.48 -18.49
N ASP A 214 38.23 5.29 -17.21
CA ASP A 214 39.16 4.29 -16.68
C ASP A 214 38.47 2.98 -16.26
N GLY A 215 37.17 2.84 -16.55
CA GLY A 215 36.35 1.70 -16.16
C GLY A 215 35.95 1.67 -14.68
N ARG A 216 36.32 2.67 -13.87
CA ARG A 216 36.03 2.71 -12.42
C ARG A 216 34.87 3.65 -12.10
N VAL A 217 34.30 3.44 -10.92
CA VAL A 217 33.22 4.25 -10.34
C VAL A 217 33.63 4.67 -8.94
N ALA A 218 33.47 5.95 -8.61
CA ALA A 218 33.66 6.46 -7.25
C ALA A 218 32.35 6.38 -6.48
N ASP A 219 32.37 5.72 -5.33
CA ASP A 219 31.27 5.77 -4.37
C ASP A 219 31.28 7.11 -3.63
N VAL A 220 30.10 7.74 -3.54
CA VAL A 220 29.95 9.10 -3.02
C VAL A 220 28.72 9.19 -2.12
N LEU A 221 28.91 9.62 -0.88
CA LEU A 221 27.83 10.10 -0.03
C LEU A 221 27.51 11.56 -0.39
N CYS A 222 26.30 11.80 -0.86
CA CYS A 222 25.78 13.13 -1.21
C CYS A 222 24.89 13.65 -0.07
N LEU A 223 25.44 14.50 0.79
CA LEU A 223 24.81 14.95 2.03
C LEU A 223 24.17 16.33 1.88
N HIS A 224 22.86 16.40 2.03
CA HIS A 224 22.16 17.68 2.08
C HIS A 224 22.20 18.26 3.50
N GLY A 225 22.04 19.58 3.61
CA GLY A 225 21.95 20.27 4.89
C GLY A 225 20.56 20.25 5.51
N PRO A 226 20.43 20.70 6.77
CA PRO A 226 19.14 21.03 7.32
C PRO A 226 18.44 22.10 6.49
N GLY A 227 17.13 21.92 6.31
CA GLY A 227 16.32 22.78 5.44
C GLY A 227 16.43 22.46 3.95
N GLU A 228 17.24 21.49 3.56
CA GLU A 228 17.35 20.95 2.21
C GLU A 228 16.91 19.48 2.21
N TRP A 229 16.99 18.83 1.05
CA TRP A 229 16.74 17.39 0.91
C TRP A 229 17.40 16.87 -0.38
N GLY A 230 17.35 15.56 -0.62
CA GLY A 230 18.07 14.87 -1.70
C GLY A 230 17.86 15.44 -3.11
N TYR A 231 16.79 16.20 -3.34
CA TYR A 231 16.57 16.95 -4.59
C TYR A 231 17.73 17.87 -4.97
N PHE A 232 18.49 18.38 -4.00
CA PHE A 232 19.69 19.19 -4.24
C PHE A 232 20.69 18.47 -5.16
N PHE A 233 20.86 17.16 -5.03
CA PHE A 233 21.87 16.39 -5.76
C PHE A 233 21.37 15.78 -7.07
N ARG A 234 20.13 16.04 -7.49
CA ARG A 234 19.48 15.33 -8.61
C ARG A 234 20.28 15.28 -9.91
N HIS A 235 21.06 16.32 -10.23
CA HIS A 235 21.89 16.35 -11.44
C HIS A 235 23.27 15.69 -11.28
N LEU A 236 23.70 15.44 -10.03
CA LEU A 236 24.91 14.68 -9.75
C LEU A 236 24.63 13.17 -9.80
N VAL A 237 23.43 12.76 -9.42
CA VAL A 237 22.97 11.37 -9.52
C VAL A 237 23.07 10.88 -10.97
N ARG A 238 23.56 9.64 -11.17
CA ARG A 238 23.84 9.01 -12.49
C ARG A 238 24.91 9.70 -13.34
N THR A 239 25.68 10.67 -12.81
CA THR A 239 26.81 11.23 -13.56
C THR A 239 27.87 10.15 -13.82
N PRO A 240 28.47 10.09 -15.04
CA PRO A 240 29.48 9.09 -15.34
C PRO A 240 30.65 9.06 -14.35
N GLY A 241 30.99 7.85 -13.93
CA GLY A 241 32.07 7.54 -13.01
C GLY A 241 31.73 7.72 -11.54
N LEU A 242 30.46 7.97 -11.18
CA LEU A 242 30.00 8.04 -9.80
C LEU A 242 28.90 7.01 -9.49
N ARG A 243 28.93 6.45 -8.29
CA ARG A 243 27.77 5.84 -7.61
C ARG A 243 27.43 6.74 -6.43
N THR A 244 26.22 7.28 -6.44
CA THR A 244 25.79 8.27 -5.47
C THR A 244 24.81 7.66 -4.49
N LEU A 245 25.13 7.76 -3.20
CA LEU A 245 24.24 7.50 -2.08
C LEU A 245 23.70 8.84 -1.58
N VAL A 246 22.40 9.10 -1.75
CA VAL A 246 21.75 10.37 -1.37
C VAL A 246 20.69 10.09 -0.30
N PRO A 247 21.02 10.14 1.00
CA PRO A 247 20.02 10.00 2.05
C PRO A 247 19.15 11.27 2.14
N ASP A 248 17.87 11.09 2.41
CA ASP A 248 17.04 12.15 2.97
C ASP A 248 17.12 12.04 4.49
N LEU A 249 17.65 13.05 5.18
CA LEU A 249 17.67 13.07 6.65
C LEU A 249 16.25 12.84 7.21
N ILE A 250 16.13 12.11 8.32
CA ILE A 250 14.86 12.03 9.07
C ILE A 250 14.35 13.47 9.33
N GLY A 251 13.07 13.74 9.10
CA GLY A 251 12.53 15.11 9.12
C GLY A 251 12.53 15.83 7.78
N PHE A 252 13.22 15.30 6.76
CA PHE A 252 13.39 15.94 5.45
C PHE A 252 13.03 14.97 4.32
N GLY A 253 12.92 15.51 3.10
CA GLY A 253 12.70 14.74 1.88
C GLY A 253 11.59 13.69 1.94
N LYS A 254 11.88 12.46 1.49
CA LYS A 254 10.95 11.31 1.53
C LYS A 254 11.05 10.47 2.80
N SER A 255 11.94 10.83 3.73
CA SER A 255 12.04 10.22 5.06
C SER A 255 10.87 10.64 5.96
N ASP A 256 10.64 9.82 6.98
CA ASP A 256 9.64 10.12 8.02
C ASP A 256 9.96 11.42 8.74
N LYS A 257 8.91 12.10 9.21
CA LYS A 257 8.98 13.39 9.88
C LYS A 257 8.49 13.28 11.31
N PRO A 258 9.39 12.99 12.27
CA PRO A 258 9.08 13.08 13.69
C PRO A 258 8.48 14.44 14.02
N LYS A 259 7.36 14.43 14.74
CA LYS A 259 6.56 15.61 15.06
C LYS A 259 7.21 16.53 16.10
N ARG A 260 8.16 16.02 16.89
CA ARG A 260 8.83 16.75 17.98
C ARG A 260 10.13 17.38 17.50
N GLU A 261 10.31 18.66 17.78
CA GLU A 261 11.53 19.41 17.42
C GLU A 261 12.78 18.86 18.12
N ALA A 262 12.65 18.46 19.38
CA ALA A 262 13.75 17.92 20.18
C ALA A 262 14.38 16.62 19.61
N THR A 263 13.70 15.95 18.68
CA THR A 263 14.22 14.79 17.96
C THR A 263 15.31 15.18 16.95
N HIS A 264 15.24 16.38 16.37
CA HIS A 264 16.10 16.81 15.26
C HIS A 264 17.36 17.48 15.81
N GLN A 265 18.31 16.68 16.29
CA GLN A 265 19.64 17.11 16.73
C GLN A 265 20.69 16.68 15.70
N LEU A 266 21.66 17.54 15.35
CA LEU A 266 22.66 17.23 14.32
C LEU A 266 23.51 16.00 14.68
N GLU A 267 23.88 15.87 15.95
CA GLU A 267 24.62 14.72 16.46
C GLU A 267 23.82 13.42 16.32
N TRP A 268 22.51 13.48 16.53
CA TRP A 268 21.63 12.34 16.29
C TRP A 268 21.53 11.99 14.80
N HIS A 269 21.43 12.99 13.91
CA HIS A 269 21.48 12.77 12.47
C HIS A 269 22.81 12.14 12.02
N ARG A 270 23.94 12.59 12.59
CA ARG A 270 25.25 11.98 12.38
C ARG A 270 25.23 10.49 12.75
N ASP A 271 24.72 10.17 13.95
CA ASP A 271 24.69 8.78 14.45
C ASP A 271 23.79 7.89 13.58
N VAL A 272 22.64 8.42 13.12
CA VAL A 272 21.74 7.72 12.18
C VAL A 272 22.45 7.45 10.86
N LEU A 273 23.14 8.44 10.30
CA LEU A 273 23.85 8.29 9.02
C LEU A 273 25.00 7.29 9.12
N LEU A 274 25.78 7.29 10.20
CA LEU A 274 26.85 6.32 10.40
C LEU A 274 26.31 4.90 10.54
N ALA A 275 25.28 4.70 11.37
CA ALA A 275 24.64 3.41 11.54
C ALA A 275 24.04 2.87 10.22
N TRP A 276 23.45 3.76 9.41
CA TRP A 276 22.96 3.42 8.09
C TRP A 276 24.09 3.06 7.11
N LEU A 277 25.15 3.88 7.04
CA LEU A 277 26.30 3.63 6.16
C LEU A 277 26.99 2.32 6.51
N ASP A 278 27.14 1.98 7.78
CA ASP A 278 27.71 0.69 8.20
C ASP A 278 26.92 -0.52 7.69
N GLN A 279 25.61 -0.37 7.50
CA GLN A 279 24.76 -1.41 6.91
C GLN A 279 24.86 -1.46 5.38
N VAL A 280 24.91 -0.32 4.69
CA VAL A 280 24.74 -0.26 3.23
C VAL A 280 26.04 -0.12 2.44
N HIS A 281 27.09 0.46 3.03
CA HIS A 281 28.37 0.70 2.39
C HIS A 281 29.47 0.90 3.45
N PRO A 282 30.10 -0.19 3.97
CA PRO A 282 31.09 -0.11 5.05
C PRO A 282 32.46 0.43 4.64
N GLU A 283 32.74 0.50 3.33
CA GLU A 283 34.04 0.89 2.79
C GLU A 283 34.23 2.43 2.79
N PRO A 284 35.47 2.92 2.71
CA PRO A 284 35.72 4.35 2.52
C PRO A 284 35.12 4.89 1.22
N LEU A 285 34.57 6.10 1.26
CA LEU A 285 33.91 6.76 0.12
C LEU A 285 34.18 8.26 0.10
N ALA A 286 33.81 8.95 -0.98
CA ALA A 286 33.84 10.42 -1.00
C ALA A 286 32.63 11.00 -0.25
N LEU A 287 32.82 12.12 0.45
CA LEU A 287 31.75 12.94 1.03
C LEU A 287 31.57 14.21 0.20
N VAL A 288 30.40 14.36 -0.40
CA VAL A 288 30.01 15.58 -1.11
C VAL A 288 28.82 16.18 -0.41
N HIS A 289 28.95 17.40 0.10
CA HIS A 289 27.88 18.04 0.86
C HIS A 289 27.46 19.38 0.24
N SER A 290 26.22 19.79 0.47
CA SER A 290 25.83 21.18 0.21
C SER A 290 26.50 22.12 1.21
N GLU A 291 26.48 23.42 0.94
CA GLU A 291 26.92 24.42 1.93
C GLU A 291 26.12 24.33 3.24
N GLY A 292 24.86 23.86 3.19
CA GLY A 292 24.05 23.62 4.38
C GLY A 292 24.43 22.38 5.16
N GLY A 293 25.09 21.42 4.51
CA GLY A 293 25.54 20.18 5.13
C GLY A 293 26.89 20.29 5.81
N ASP A 294 27.58 21.43 5.77
CA ASP A 294 28.97 21.57 6.23
C ASP A 294 29.19 21.17 7.70
N GLU A 295 28.30 21.63 8.59
CA GLU A 295 28.37 21.29 10.02
C GLU A 295 28.18 19.78 10.24
N LEU A 296 27.20 19.17 9.57
CA LEU A 296 26.94 17.73 9.66
C LEU A 296 28.05 16.90 9.01
N ALA A 297 28.63 17.39 7.90
CA ALA A 297 29.79 16.78 7.24
C ALA A 297 31.01 16.79 8.17
N THR A 298 31.24 17.89 8.89
CA THR A 298 32.31 18.00 9.88
C THR A 298 32.10 17.02 11.04
N LEU A 299 30.86 16.91 11.54
CA LEU A 299 30.49 15.96 12.58
C LEU A 299 30.75 14.50 12.15
N LEU A 300 30.40 14.14 10.91
CA LEU A 300 30.64 12.80 10.36
C LEU A 300 32.14 12.48 10.25
N GLN A 301 32.92 13.40 9.69
CA GLN A 301 34.37 13.22 9.53
C GLN A 301 35.08 13.09 10.89
N THR A 302 34.63 13.84 11.89
CA THR A 302 35.19 13.78 13.25
C THR A 302 34.87 12.47 13.95
N ALA A 303 33.64 11.97 13.80
CA ALA A 303 33.18 10.75 14.46
C ALA A 303 33.66 9.46 13.77
N ALA A 304 33.95 9.50 12.46
CA ALA A 304 34.45 8.36 11.72
C ALA A 304 35.71 8.72 10.89
N PRO A 305 36.86 8.97 11.54
CA PRO A 305 38.11 9.26 10.84
C PRO A 305 38.47 8.13 9.87
N GLY A 306 38.80 8.49 8.62
CA GLY A 306 39.15 7.52 7.58
C GLY A 306 37.97 6.91 6.83
N ARG A 307 36.71 7.16 7.26
CA ARG A 307 35.53 6.75 6.49
C ARG A 307 35.35 7.54 5.20
N PHE A 308 35.82 8.78 5.18
CA PHE A 308 35.71 9.66 4.01
C PHE A 308 37.10 9.94 3.44
N SER A 309 37.37 9.43 2.23
CA SER A 309 38.68 9.56 1.58
C SER A 309 38.89 10.94 0.96
N ALA A 310 37.80 11.64 0.65
CA ALA A 310 37.79 13.01 0.16
C ALA A 310 36.50 13.70 0.60
N THR A 311 36.58 15.01 0.86
CA THR A 311 35.41 15.84 1.18
C THR A 311 35.36 17.04 0.24
N LEU A 312 34.22 17.26 -0.41
CA LEU A 312 34.01 18.38 -1.34
C LEU A 312 32.67 19.05 -1.08
N THR A 313 32.61 20.36 -1.31
CA THR A 313 31.36 21.12 -1.30
C THR A 313 30.78 21.18 -2.70
N ALA A 314 29.52 20.78 -2.85
CA ALA A 314 28.79 20.89 -4.11
C ALA A 314 28.35 22.35 -4.37
N PRO A 315 28.51 22.86 -5.61
CA PRO A 315 28.09 24.20 -5.95
C PRO A 315 26.56 24.31 -5.97
N ASP A 316 26.03 25.47 -5.62
CA ASP A 316 24.63 25.81 -5.83
C ASP A 316 24.50 26.73 -7.05
N SER A 317 23.59 26.38 -7.96
CA SER A 317 23.26 27.21 -9.12
C SER A 317 22.51 28.50 -8.74
N GLY A 318 21.95 28.57 -7.53
CA GLY A 318 21.09 29.67 -7.08
C GLY A 318 19.71 29.70 -7.77
N VAL A 319 19.44 28.75 -8.67
CA VAL A 319 18.16 28.61 -9.36
C VAL A 319 17.13 28.04 -8.38
N ARG A 320 16.15 28.87 -8.00
CA ARG A 320 15.18 28.50 -6.97
C ARG A 320 14.18 27.46 -7.48
N ALA A 321 14.23 26.25 -6.91
CA ALA A 321 13.23 25.22 -7.13
C ALA A 321 12.13 25.26 -6.04
N LYS A 322 11.37 26.37 -5.97
CA LYS A 322 10.42 26.64 -4.87
C LYS A 322 9.42 25.51 -4.65
N ASP A 323 8.89 24.94 -5.74
CA ASP A 323 7.91 23.85 -5.68
C ASP A 323 8.55 22.55 -5.17
N ALA A 324 9.78 22.25 -5.61
CA ALA A 324 10.54 21.11 -5.13
C ALA A 324 10.92 21.24 -3.64
N TRP A 325 11.31 22.43 -3.19
CA TRP A 325 11.63 22.68 -1.80
C TRP A 325 10.43 22.50 -0.86
N ARG A 326 9.22 22.86 -1.31
CA ARG A 326 7.97 22.69 -0.53
C ARG A 326 7.37 21.29 -0.64
N ALA A 327 7.85 20.42 -1.53
CA ALA A 327 7.28 19.09 -1.70
C ALA A 327 7.28 18.26 -0.39
N PRO A 328 8.37 18.19 0.40
CA PRO A 328 8.40 17.45 1.66
C PRO A 328 7.48 18.02 2.76
N PHE A 329 7.07 19.28 2.66
CA PHE A 329 6.40 20.03 3.73
C PHE A 329 5.01 20.55 3.30
N PRO A 330 3.98 19.68 3.24
CA PRO A 330 2.61 20.08 2.88
C PRO A 330 2.00 21.15 3.80
N ASP A 331 2.25 21.04 5.10
CA ASP A 331 1.73 21.92 6.14
C ASP A 331 2.68 22.01 7.34
N ARG A 332 2.35 22.86 8.32
CA ARG A 332 3.17 23.11 9.52
C ARG A 332 3.49 21.87 10.35
N GLY A 333 2.68 20.82 10.29
CA GLY A 333 2.92 19.56 10.99
C GLY A 333 4.20 18.85 10.52
N TYR A 334 4.56 19.03 9.24
CA TYR A 334 5.74 18.43 8.62
C TYR A 334 7.04 19.21 8.90
N GLU A 335 6.94 20.43 9.42
CA GLU A 335 8.05 21.39 9.52
C GLU A 335 8.81 21.34 10.86
N ALA A 336 8.62 20.29 11.68
CA ALA A 336 9.30 20.17 12.98
C ALA A 336 10.83 20.24 12.84
N ALA A 337 11.39 19.56 11.84
CA ALA A 337 12.82 19.61 11.56
C ALA A 337 13.30 21.00 11.09
N LEU A 338 12.47 21.71 10.30
CA LEU A 338 12.76 23.09 9.87
C LEU A 338 12.78 24.08 11.03
N ARG A 339 11.93 23.88 12.03
CA ARG A 339 11.91 24.72 13.23
C ARG A 339 13.09 24.44 14.15
N ALA A 340 13.48 23.17 14.27
CA ALA A 340 14.61 22.75 15.11
C ALA A 340 15.97 23.15 14.53
N LEU A 341 16.20 22.91 13.24
CA LEU A 341 17.51 23.05 12.60
C LEU A 341 17.61 24.23 11.62
N GLY A 342 16.53 24.99 11.45
CA GLY A 342 16.46 26.17 10.60
C GLY A 342 16.09 25.86 9.13
N PRO A 343 15.29 26.72 8.48
CA PRO A 343 15.02 26.58 7.05
C PRO A 343 16.19 27.14 6.22
N ARG A 344 16.55 26.46 5.13
CA ARG A 344 17.35 27.04 4.04
C ARG A 344 16.46 27.28 2.83
N PRO A 345 16.30 28.52 2.35
CA PRO A 345 15.39 28.81 1.25
C PRO A 345 15.89 28.22 -0.08
N ALA A 346 15.06 27.39 -0.73
CA ALA A 346 15.00 27.04 -2.16
C ALA A 346 16.34 26.97 -2.92
N SER A 347 17.35 26.29 -2.36
CA SER A 347 18.57 25.93 -3.09
C SER A 347 18.24 25.04 -4.28
N GLY A 348 18.90 25.31 -5.42
CA GLY A 348 18.71 24.57 -6.67
C GLY A 348 19.65 23.40 -6.84
N GLY A 349 20.73 23.36 -6.05
CA GLY A 349 21.85 22.45 -6.21
C GLY A 349 22.64 22.69 -7.51
N PRO A 350 23.60 21.79 -7.84
CA PRO A 350 24.40 21.90 -9.05
C PRO A 350 23.50 21.84 -10.30
N THR A 351 23.77 22.67 -11.30
CA THR A 351 23.22 22.45 -12.66
C THR A 351 23.85 21.24 -13.32
N VAL A 352 23.26 20.72 -14.41
CA VAL A 352 23.87 19.68 -15.26
C VAL A 352 25.28 20.07 -15.71
N ALA A 353 25.50 21.34 -16.05
CA ALA A 353 26.81 21.85 -16.47
C ALA A 353 27.85 21.89 -15.33
N GLN A 354 27.40 22.01 -14.08
CA GLN A 354 28.27 21.97 -12.89
C GLN A 354 28.50 20.55 -12.37
N ALA A 355 27.58 19.62 -12.61
CA ALA A 355 27.68 18.23 -12.15
C ALA A 355 28.85 17.48 -12.80
N THR A 356 29.09 17.69 -14.11
CA THR A 356 30.19 17.03 -14.83
C THR A 356 31.59 17.39 -14.30
N PRO A 357 31.96 18.68 -14.15
CA PRO A 357 33.26 19.04 -13.57
C PRO A 357 33.37 18.63 -12.10
N LEU A 358 32.28 18.68 -11.33
CA LEU A 358 32.27 18.17 -9.95
C LEU A 358 32.56 16.67 -9.89
N ALA A 359 31.94 15.87 -10.76
CA ALA A 359 32.21 14.42 -10.83
C ALA A 359 33.66 14.10 -11.16
N ARG A 360 34.30 14.90 -12.03
CA ARG A 360 35.74 14.78 -12.31
C ARG A 360 36.57 15.09 -11.05
N GLN A 361 36.27 16.19 -10.36
CA GLN A 361 36.96 16.57 -9.13
C GLN A 361 36.84 15.50 -8.04
N ILE A 362 35.65 14.92 -7.87
CA ILE A 362 35.42 13.81 -6.93
C ILE A 362 36.30 12.61 -7.31
N ARG A 363 36.30 12.20 -8.59
CA ARG A 363 37.10 11.06 -9.06
C ARG A 363 38.59 11.31 -8.88
N ASP A 364 39.08 12.50 -9.21
CA ASP A 364 40.49 12.86 -9.02
C ASP A 364 40.87 12.83 -7.54
N ALA A 365 40.01 13.34 -6.65
CA ALA A 365 40.22 13.29 -5.20
C ALA A 365 40.22 11.85 -4.64
N MET A 366 39.50 10.93 -5.29
CA MET A 366 39.50 9.49 -4.99
C MET A 366 40.66 8.73 -5.67
N GLY A 367 41.54 9.40 -6.42
CA GLY A 367 42.69 8.79 -7.09
C GLY A 367 42.36 8.09 -8.42
N TYR A 368 41.20 8.37 -9.02
CA TYR A 368 40.73 7.78 -10.28
C TYR A 368 41.04 8.63 -11.52
N SER A 369 42.13 9.40 -11.47
CA SER A 369 42.48 10.33 -12.55
C SER A 369 42.77 9.61 -13.86
N THR A 370 42.32 10.22 -14.97
CA THR A 370 42.78 9.90 -16.31
C THR A 370 44.12 10.58 -16.54
N THR A 371 45.18 9.80 -16.75
CA THR A 371 46.34 10.30 -17.48
C THR A 371 45.98 10.53 -18.94
#